data_AF-A0A944JE59-F1
#
_entry.id   AF-A0A944JE59-F1
#
_cell.length_a   1.000
_cell.length_b   1.000
_cell.length_c   1.000
_cell.angle_alpha   90.00
_cell.angle_beta   90.00
_cell.angle_gamma   90.00
#
_symmetry.space_group_name_H-M   'P 1'
#
loop_
_entity.id
_entity.type
_entity.pdbx_description
1 polymer ?
#
loop_
_entity_poly.entity_id
_entity_poly.type
_entity_poly.pdbx_seq_one_letter_code
_entity_poly.pdbx_strand_id
1 'polypeptide(L)'
;MSMANAVQEYARALTLRSSTHYRVGPFTVRHNPGWELKYANYAIPDRDAAPTADDVASLVDAFRERERLPRLEFLPDWAPAVEPVLLAAGFAVENRAPLLVCGRDDLRTPKPVDGLRITAPATEAEFVDAARVQHHGFGGEGEPEPGTATWLRSAATGDGVAALAVLDDAPAGAGGCSVPVDGLSELVGLAVAAPFRRRGVGAALSAWLTERALDQGCRAVWLEPGDADVERVYAGIGYRRIGEKVNISLSR
;
A
#
# COMPACT_ATOMS: atom_id res chain seq x y z
N MET A 1 22.46 -1.92 -1.29
CA MET A 1 21.12 -2.40 -1.67
C MET A 1 20.38 -1.27 -2.34
N SER A 2 19.68 -1.49 -3.46
CA SER A 2 18.88 -0.44 -4.11
C SER A 2 17.69 -0.05 -3.22
N MET A 3 17.13 1.15 -3.41
CA MET A 3 15.93 1.56 -2.67
C MET A 3 14.74 0.63 -2.95
N ALA A 4 14.59 0.15 -4.20
CA ALA A 4 13.56 -0.81 -4.54
C ALA A 4 13.71 -2.12 -3.74
N ASN A 5 14.91 -2.68 -3.66
CA ASN A 5 15.13 -3.89 -2.86
C ASN A 5 14.84 -3.66 -1.36
N ALA A 6 15.11 -2.47 -0.83
CA ALA A 6 14.73 -2.13 0.54
C ALA A 6 13.20 -2.08 0.73
N VAL A 7 12.43 -1.62 -0.27
CA VAL A 7 10.96 -1.69 -0.27
C VAL A 7 10.46 -3.14 -0.32
N GLN A 8 11.10 -4.00 -1.12
CA GLN A 8 10.74 -5.42 -1.16
C GLN A 8 11.02 -6.12 0.18
N GLU A 9 12.14 -5.79 0.84
CA GLU A 9 12.43 -6.27 2.20
C GLU A 9 11.41 -5.77 3.21
N TYR A 10 11.05 -4.49 3.16
CA TYR A 10 9.97 -3.92 3.96
C TYR A 10 8.66 -4.71 3.80
N ALA A 11 8.24 -5.00 2.55
CA ALA A 11 6.99 -5.71 2.28
C ALA A 11 7.02 -7.16 2.80
N ARG A 12 8.16 -7.84 2.66
CA ARG A 12 8.38 -9.19 3.21
C ARG A 12 8.39 -9.17 4.74
N ALA A 13 9.04 -8.20 5.36
CA ALA A 13 9.08 -8.05 6.82
C ALA A 13 7.69 -7.81 7.41
N LEU A 14 6.87 -6.94 6.81
CA LEU A 14 5.48 -6.76 7.24
C LEU A 14 4.66 -8.03 7.08
N THR A 15 4.86 -8.78 6.00
CA THR A 15 4.19 -10.07 5.80
C THR A 15 4.56 -11.06 6.91
N LEU A 16 5.83 -11.17 7.26
CA LEU A 16 6.31 -12.05 8.34
C LEU A 16 5.78 -11.64 9.74
N ARG A 17 5.42 -10.37 9.93
CA ARG A 17 4.78 -9.87 11.18
C ARG A 17 3.29 -10.24 11.28
N SER A 18 2.66 -10.63 10.17
CA SER A 18 1.27 -11.09 10.19
C SER A 18 1.18 -12.48 10.84
N SER A 19 0.33 -12.65 11.85
CA SER A 19 0.17 -13.93 12.56
C SER A 19 -0.39 -15.06 11.69
N THR A 20 -1.01 -14.72 10.56
CA THR A 20 -1.66 -15.64 9.62
C THR A 20 -0.82 -15.92 8.38
N HIS A 21 0.42 -15.41 8.31
CA HIS A 21 1.33 -15.75 7.22
C HIS A 21 1.68 -17.24 7.23
N TYR A 22 2.02 -17.78 6.07
CA TYR A 22 2.53 -19.14 5.95
C TYR A 22 3.58 -19.24 4.84
N ARG A 23 4.30 -20.36 4.83
CA ARG A 23 5.37 -20.65 3.87
C ARG A 23 4.93 -21.75 2.92
N VAL A 24 5.26 -21.60 1.64
CA VAL A 24 5.14 -22.65 0.62
C VAL A 24 6.40 -22.61 -0.21
N GLY A 25 7.27 -23.61 -0.08
CA GLY A 25 8.58 -23.61 -0.74
C GLY A 25 9.33 -22.28 -0.55
N PRO A 26 9.75 -21.60 -1.62
CA PRO A 26 10.47 -20.31 -1.58
C PRO A 26 9.55 -19.08 -1.40
N PHE A 27 8.26 -19.25 -1.11
CA PHE A 27 7.30 -18.15 -1.01
C PHE A 27 6.83 -17.92 0.44
N THR A 28 6.79 -16.65 0.86
CA THR A 28 6.02 -16.23 2.04
C THR A 28 4.68 -15.71 1.58
N VAL A 29 3.58 -16.30 2.06
CA VAL A 29 2.23 -15.86 1.76
C VAL A 29 1.70 -14.98 2.89
N ARG A 30 1.30 -13.75 2.55
CA ARG A 30 0.43 -12.94 3.40
C ARG A 30 -0.99 -13.45 3.21
N HIS A 31 -1.66 -13.79 4.30
CA HIS A 31 -3.02 -14.29 4.29
C HIS A 31 -3.85 -13.55 5.32
N ASN A 32 -5.00 -13.01 4.89
CA ASN A 32 -5.97 -12.38 5.77
C ASN A 32 -7.30 -13.17 5.69
N PRO A 33 -7.63 -13.99 6.70
CA PRO A 33 -8.85 -14.79 6.66
C PRO A 33 -10.12 -13.93 6.70
N GLY A 34 -10.07 -12.74 7.32
CA GLY A 34 -11.21 -11.84 7.45
C GLY A 34 -11.43 -10.92 6.25
N TRP A 35 -10.56 -10.94 5.24
CA TRP A 35 -10.70 -10.09 4.06
C TRP A 35 -10.33 -10.84 2.78
N GLU A 36 -11.33 -11.16 1.97
CA GLU A 36 -11.16 -11.96 0.75
C GLU A 36 -10.48 -11.21 -0.40
N LEU A 37 -10.37 -9.87 -0.30
CA LEU A 37 -9.76 -9.07 -1.37
C LEU A 37 -8.35 -9.56 -1.70
N LYS A 38 -8.06 -9.65 -3.00
CA LYS A 38 -6.77 -10.13 -3.52
C LYS A 38 -5.56 -9.29 -3.06
N TYR A 39 -5.78 -8.03 -2.70
CA TYR A 39 -4.74 -7.13 -2.19
C TYR A 39 -4.34 -7.45 -0.73
N ALA A 40 -5.14 -8.25 -0.02
CA ALA A 40 -4.84 -8.71 1.34
C ALA A 40 -4.24 -10.13 1.37
N ASN A 41 -4.21 -10.83 0.22
CA ASN A 41 -3.82 -12.23 0.12
C ASN A 41 -2.89 -12.43 -1.10
N TYR A 42 -1.58 -12.48 -0.87
CA TYR A 42 -0.58 -12.59 -1.94
C TYR A 42 0.74 -13.18 -1.41
N ALA A 43 1.52 -13.77 -2.32
CA ALA A 43 2.83 -14.31 -2.02
C ALA A 43 3.96 -13.34 -2.40
N ILE A 44 5.05 -13.41 -1.63
CA ILE A 44 6.32 -12.75 -1.90
C ILE A 44 7.39 -13.85 -1.99
N PRO A 45 8.15 -13.94 -3.09
CA PRO A 45 9.27 -14.87 -3.18
C PRO A 45 10.42 -14.44 -2.27
N ASP A 46 11.20 -15.41 -1.83
CA ASP A 46 12.52 -15.13 -1.24
C ASP A 46 13.44 -14.48 -2.27
N ARG A 47 14.49 -13.84 -1.76
CA ARG A 47 15.50 -13.20 -2.60
C ARG A 47 16.22 -14.25 -3.44
N ASP A 48 16.42 -13.94 -4.72
CA ASP A 48 17.09 -14.80 -5.70
C ASP A 48 16.43 -16.19 -5.83
N ALA A 49 15.15 -16.32 -5.45
CA ALA A 49 14.42 -17.57 -5.56
C ALA A 49 14.37 -18.08 -7.01
N ALA A 50 14.61 -19.38 -7.18
CA ALA A 50 14.50 -20.08 -8.44
C ALA A 50 13.52 -21.26 -8.28
N PRO A 51 12.20 -20.98 -8.22
CA PRO A 51 11.18 -22.01 -7.99
C PRO A 51 11.09 -22.98 -9.16
N THR A 52 10.75 -24.23 -8.86
CA THR A 52 10.39 -25.25 -9.83
C THR A 52 8.90 -25.17 -10.19
N ALA A 53 8.46 -25.94 -11.19
CA ALA A 53 7.05 -26.10 -11.50
C ALA A 53 6.26 -26.70 -10.31
N ASP A 54 6.88 -27.62 -9.55
CA ASP A 54 6.26 -28.26 -8.38
C ASP A 54 6.11 -27.27 -7.21
N ASP A 55 7.06 -26.35 -7.03
CA ASP A 55 6.92 -25.25 -6.06
C ASP A 55 5.72 -24.35 -6.40
N VAL A 56 5.53 -24.03 -7.68
CA VAL A 56 4.41 -23.21 -8.15
C VAL A 56 3.08 -23.96 -8.03
N ALA A 57 3.04 -25.26 -8.36
CA ALA A 57 1.85 -26.09 -8.16
C ALA A 57 1.44 -26.15 -6.68
N SER A 58 2.42 -26.38 -5.79
CA SER A 58 2.20 -26.37 -4.33
C SER A 58 1.68 -25.01 -3.83
N LEU A 59 2.20 -23.91 -4.39
CA LEU A 59 1.70 -22.57 -4.08
C LEU A 59 0.23 -22.42 -4.49
N VAL A 60 -0.11 -22.82 -5.71
CA VAL A 60 -1.48 -22.75 -6.23
C VAL A 60 -2.45 -23.55 -5.36
N ASP A 61 -2.08 -24.78 -4.97
CA ASP A 61 -2.90 -25.63 -4.11
C ASP A 61 -3.11 -24.97 -2.73
N ALA A 62 -2.06 -24.42 -2.13
CA ALA A 62 -2.15 -23.75 -0.84
C ALA A 62 -3.10 -22.53 -0.84
N PHE A 63 -3.12 -21.76 -1.94
CA PHE A 63 -4.09 -20.67 -2.12
C PHE A 63 -5.53 -21.20 -2.31
N ARG A 64 -5.71 -22.24 -3.12
CA ARG A 64 -7.02 -22.84 -3.43
C ARG A 64 -7.67 -23.50 -2.21
N GLU A 65 -6.88 -24.20 -1.39
CA GLU A 65 -7.32 -24.77 -0.10
C GLU A 65 -7.92 -23.72 0.85
N ARG A 66 -7.50 -22.46 0.71
CA ARG A 66 -7.96 -21.32 1.51
C ARG A 66 -9.00 -20.46 0.78
N GLU A 67 -9.47 -20.94 -0.37
CA GLU A 67 -10.40 -20.22 -1.24
C GLU A 67 -9.87 -18.81 -1.58
N ARG A 68 -8.58 -18.72 -1.91
CA ARG A 68 -7.92 -17.47 -2.32
C ARG A 68 -7.39 -17.58 -3.75
N LEU A 69 -7.32 -16.43 -4.41
CA LEU A 69 -6.71 -16.28 -5.73
C LEU A 69 -5.18 -16.46 -5.62
N PRO A 70 -4.54 -17.43 -6.30
CA PRO A 70 -3.09 -17.50 -6.36
C PRO A 70 -2.53 -16.22 -6.99
N ARG A 71 -1.80 -15.44 -6.20
CA ARG A 71 -1.31 -14.11 -6.59
C ARG A 71 0.01 -13.80 -5.92
N LEU A 72 0.90 -13.13 -6.64
CA LEU A 72 2.19 -12.68 -6.15
C LEU A 72 2.41 -11.19 -6.42
N GLU A 73 3.17 -10.57 -5.53
CA GLU A 73 3.64 -9.20 -5.67
C GLU A 73 5.14 -9.15 -5.39
N PHE A 74 5.95 -8.81 -6.39
CA PHE A 74 7.41 -8.76 -6.21
C PHE A 74 8.12 -7.89 -7.24
N LEU A 75 9.33 -7.44 -6.89
CA LEU A 75 10.25 -6.82 -7.83
C LEU A 75 10.90 -7.88 -8.73
N PRO A 76 10.87 -7.75 -10.06
CA PRO A 76 11.55 -8.69 -10.96
C PRO A 76 13.04 -8.88 -10.61
N ASP A 77 13.77 -7.80 -10.31
CA ASP A 77 15.19 -7.83 -9.93
C ASP A 77 15.45 -8.52 -8.57
N TRP A 78 14.41 -8.72 -7.74
CA TRP A 78 14.55 -9.42 -6.46
C TRP A 78 14.62 -10.94 -6.62
N ALA A 79 13.91 -11.48 -7.60
CA ALA A 79 13.88 -12.91 -7.89
C ALA A 79 13.62 -13.14 -9.40
N PRO A 80 14.64 -12.92 -10.26
CA PRO A 80 14.45 -12.89 -11.71
C PRO A 80 13.93 -14.20 -12.32
N ALA A 81 14.18 -15.33 -11.66
CA ALA A 81 13.74 -16.65 -12.11
C ALA A 81 12.25 -16.95 -11.81
N VAL A 82 11.57 -16.14 -11.00
CA VAL A 82 10.19 -16.41 -10.58
C VAL A 82 9.17 -16.12 -11.68
N GLU A 83 9.23 -14.94 -12.31
CA GLU A 83 8.23 -14.53 -13.32
C GLU A 83 8.13 -15.54 -14.49
N PRO A 84 9.23 -16.02 -15.11
CA PRO A 84 9.14 -16.99 -16.20
C PRO A 84 8.45 -18.30 -15.82
N VAL A 85 8.69 -18.81 -14.60
CA VAL A 85 8.08 -20.08 -14.14
C VAL A 85 6.59 -19.90 -13.85
N LEU A 86 6.19 -18.75 -13.30
CA LEU A 86 4.77 -18.41 -13.11
C LEU A 86 4.03 -18.31 -14.45
N LEU A 87 4.62 -17.64 -15.45
CA LEU A 87 4.04 -17.54 -16.79
C LEU A 87 3.89 -18.91 -17.45
N ALA A 88 4.89 -19.79 -17.31
CA ALA A 88 4.82 -21.16 -17.80
C ALA A 88 3.71 -21.99 -17.11
N ALA A 89 3.40 -21.68 -15.86
CA ALA A 89 2.30 -22.28 -15.10
C ALA A 89 0.92 -21.64 -15.38
N GLY A 90 0.84 -20.69 -16.31
CA GLY A 90 -0.41 -20.07 -16.74
C GLY A 90 -0.83 -18.82 -15.95
N PHE A 91 0.03 -18.28 -15.08
CA PHE A 91 -0.24 -16.99 -14.46
C PHE A 91 -0.21 -15.87 -15.50
N ALA A 92 -1.01 -14.83 -15.27
CA ALA A 92 -1.05 -13.62 -16.07
C ALA A 92 -0.60 -12.41 -15.24
N VAL A 93 0.24 -11.56 -15.82
CA VAL A 93 0.61 -10.25 -15.24
C VAL A 93 -0.65 -9.38 -15.20
N GLU A 94 -1.07 -9.00 -13.99
CA GLU A 94 -2.19 -8.09 -13.77
C GLU A 94 -1.81 -6.66 -14.16
N ASN A 95 -0.64 -6.23 -13.68
CA ASN A 95 -0.03 -4.96 -14.01
C ASN A 95 1.46 -4.97 -13.61
N ARG A 96 2.16 -3.94 -14.08
CA ARG A 96 3.46 -3.56 -13.53
C ARG A 96 3.31 -2.22 -12.81
N ALA A 97 3.41 -2.24 -11.48
CA ALA A 97 3.13 -1.10 -10.62
C ALA A 97 4.43 -0.32 -10.34
N PRO A 98 4.51 0.98 -10.69
CA PRO A 98 5.68 1.78 -10.34
C PRO A 98 5.79 1.92 -8.82
N LEU A 99 7.01 1.81 -8.31
CA LEU A 99 7.33 2.15 -6.93
C LEU A 99 7.88 3.57 -6.88
N LEU A 100 7.27 4.43 -6.06
CA LEU A 100 7.75 5.77 -5.82
C LEU A 100 8.29 5.91 -4.40
N VAL A 101 9.26 6.81 -4.19
CA VAL A 101 9.80 7.14 -2.87
C VAL A 101 10.00 8.64 -2.70
N CYS A 102 9.85 9.14 -1.48
CA CYS A 102 10.19 10.51 -1.10
C CYS A 102 10.98 10.52 0.22
N GLY A 103 12.14 11.18 0.23
CA GLY A 103 12.92 11.47 1.43
C GLY A 103 12.74 12.91 1.90
N ARG A 104 13.34 13.28 3.03
CA ARG A 104 13.29 14.65 3.60
C ARG A 104 13.79 15.71 2.61
N ASP A 105 14.92 15.47 1.97
CA ASP A 105 15.54 16.43 1.05
C ASP A 105 14.79 16.56 -0.29
N ASP A 106 13.97 15.57 -0.62
CA ASP A 106 13.19 15.54 -1.87
C ASP A 106 11.79 16.16 -1.71
N LEU A 107 11.24 16.18 -0.48
CA LEU A 107 9.85 16.56 -0.21
C LEU A 107 9.61 18.04 -0.54
N ARG A 108 8.57 18.30 -1.32
CA ARG A 108 8.17 19.65 -1.75
C ARG A 108 6.81 20.01 -1.19
N THR A 109 6.70 21.24 -0.69
CA THR A 109 5.43 21.80 -0.24
C THR A 109 4.50 22.04 -1.44
N PRO A 110 3.31 21.42 -1.50
CA PRO A 110 2.33 21.70 -2.54
C PRO A 110 1.74 23.10 -2.37
N LYS A 111 1.05 23.61 -3.40
CA LYS A 111 0.31 24.87 -3.31
C LYS A 111 -0.72 24.78 -2.16
N PRO A 112 -0.82 25.78 -1.28
CA PRO A 112 -1.84 25.83 -0.24
C PRO A 112 -3.25 25.74 -0.82
N VAL A 113 -4.15 25.08 -0.09
CA VAL A 113 -5.57 25.00 -0.39
C VAL A 113 -6.31 25.77 0.69
N ASP A 114 -6.92 26.89 0.32
CA ASP A 114 -7.68 27.73 1.26
C ASP A 114 -8.81 26.91 1.91
N GLY A 115 -8.97 27.04 3.22
CA GLY A 115 -9.98 26.29 3.98
C GLY A 115 -9.64 24.82 4.28
N LEU A 116 -8.49 24.31 3.83
CA LEU A 116 -8.06 22.94 4.09
C LEU A 116 -7.36 22.82 5.45
N ARG A 117 -7.85 21.92 6.30
CA ARG A 117 -7.20 21.51 7.54
C ARG A 117 -6.87 20.02 7.48
N ILE A 118 -5.63 19.65 7.80
CA ILE A 118 -5.19 18.25 7.88
C ILE A 118 -4.68 17.98 9.29
N THR A 119 -5.25 16.98 9.95
CA THR A 119 -4.86 16.56 11.31
C THR A 119 -4.90 15.05 11.45
N ALA A 120 -4.19 14.53 12.45
CA ALA A 120 -4.42 13.16 12.92
C ALA A 120 -5.85 13.08 13.51
N PRO A 121 -6.66 12.07 13.16
CA PRO A 121 -7.94 11.82 13.83
C PRO A 121 -7.70 11.53 15.31
N ALA A 122 -8.53 12.11 16.19
CA ALA A 122 -8.42 11.96 17.64
C ALA A 122 -9.72 11.45 18.29
N THR A 123 -10.86 11.60 17.63
CA THR A 123 -12.18 11.16 18.12
C THR A 123 -12.74 10.01 17.29
N GLU A 124 -13.66 9.24 17.87
CA GLU A 124 -14.33 8.15 17.15
C GLU A 124 -15.03 8.65 15.89
N ALA A 125 -15.66 9.84 15.95
CA ALA A 125 -16.31 10.46 14.81
C ALA A 125 -15.32 10.74 13.67
N GLU A 126 -14.14 11.29 13.97
CA GLU A 126 -13.11 11.56 12.95
C GLU A 126 -12.54 10.28 12.34
N PHE A 127 -12.38 9.21 13.14
CA PHE A 127 -11.97 7.91 12.61
C PHE A 127 -13.02 7.30 11.70
N VAL A 128 -14.31 7.43 12.04
CA VAL A 128 -15.43 7.00 11.20
C VAL A 128 -15.48 7.83 9.91
N ASP A 129 -15.31 9.14 9.98
CA ASP A 129 -15.27 10.01 8.80
C ASP A 129 -14.10 9.67 7.88
N ALA A 130 -12.92 9.44 8.44
CA ALA A 130 -11.76 9.01 7.66
C ALA A 130 -12.01 7.65 6.97
N ALA A 131 -12.53 6.67 7.70
CA ALA A 131 -12.88 5.36 7.15
C ALA A 131 -13.96 5.46 6.06
N ARG A 132 -14.95 6.33 6.22
CA ARG A 132 -16.00 6.60 5.22
C ARG A 132 -15.41 7.21 3.95
N VAL A 133 -14.52 8.19 4.07
CA VAL A 133 -13.83 8.79 2.92
C VAL A 133 -13.04 7.74 2.16
N GLN A 134 -12.32 6.84 2.86
CA GLN A 134 -11.63 5.72 2.22
C GLN A 134 -12.60 4.76 1.54
N HIS A 135 -13.62 4.29 2.25
CA HIS A 135 -14.63 3.36 1.76
C HIS A 135 -15.21 3.82 0.43
N HIS A 136 -15.75 5.04 0.38
CA HIS A 136 -16.28 5.61 -0.85
C HIS A 136 -15.19 5.90 -1.90
N GLY A 137 -14.01 6.31 -1.46
CA GLY A 137 -12.86 6.55 -2.34
C GLY A 137 -12.44 5.30 -3.12
N PHE A 138 -12.57 4.13 -2.51
CA PHE A 138 -12.28 2.82 -3.10
C PHE A 138 -13.52 2.12 -3.70
N GLY A 139 -14.62 2.85 -3.88
CA GLY A 139 -15.83 2.36 -4.56
C GLY A 139 -16.85 1.66 -3.67
N GLY A 140 -16.68 1.72 -2.36
CA GLY A 140 -17.67 1.23 -1.40
C GLY A 140 -18.95 2.08 -1.40
N GLU A 141 -20.09 1.40 -1.38
CA GLU A 141 -21.41 2.01 -1.26
C GLU A 141 -21.90 1.96 0.20
N GLY A 142 -22.78 2.89 0.57
CA GLY A 142 -23.36 2.93 1.91
C GLY A 142 -22.35 3.15 3.04
N GLU A 143 -22.71 2.72 4.24
CA GLU A 143 -21.84 2.81 5.43
C GLU A 143 -20.68 1.81 5.36
N PRO A 144 -19.46 2.19 5.75
CA PRO A 144 -18.38 1.22 5.92
C PRO A 144 -18.75 0.18 6.99
N GLU A 145 -18.27 -1.04 6.82
CA GLU A 145 -18.49 -2.10 7.80
C GLU A 145 -17.86 -1.76 9.17
N PRO A 146 -18.41 -2.29 10.27
CA PRO A 146 -17.79 -2.15 11.57
C PRO A 146 -16.33 -2.60 11.55
N GLY A 147 -15.42 -1.74 12.03
CA GLY A 147 -13.99 -2.05 12.10
C GLY A 147 -13.14 -1.55 10.92
N THR A 148 -13.73 -0.96 9.87
CA THR A 148 -12.93 -0.33 8.78
C THR A 148 -12.00 0.77 9.29
N ALA A 149 -12.35 1.44 10.39
CA ALA A 149 -11.51 2.45 11.05
C ALA A 149 -10.38 1.89 11.94
N THR A 150 -10.35 0.58 12.21
CA THR A 150 -9.40 -0.05 13.15
C THR A 150 -7.95 0.16 12.73
N TRP A 151 -7.66 0.09 11.43
CA TRP A 151 -6.30 0.30 10.93
C TRP A 151 -5.85 1.76 11.10
N LEU A 152 -6.73 2.74 10.81
CA LEU A 152 -6.47 4.17 11.02
C LEU A 152 -6.19 4.46 12.49
N ARG A 153 -6.98 3.88 13.41
CA ARG A 153 -6.75 3.97 14.85
C ARG A 153 -5.38 3.42 15.23
N SER A 154 -5.08 2.21 14.78
CA SER A 154 -3.81 1.54 15.06
C SER A 154 -2.61 2.34 14.54
N ALA A 155 -2.74 2.96 13.36
CA ALA A 155 -1.72 3.83 12.80
C ALA A 155 -1.58 5.14 13.61
N ALA A 156 -2.68 5.77 14.01
CA ALA A 156 -2.66 7.02 14.78
C ALA A 156 -2.10 6.87 16.20
N THR A 157 -2.32 5.71 16.84
CA THR A 157 -1.89 5.46 18.23
C THR A 157 -0.59 4.66 18.33
N GLY A 158 -0.14 4.05 17.23
CA GLY A 158 1.12 3.33 17.14
C GLY A 158 2.22 4.17 16.47
N ASP A 159 3.20 3.49 15.89
CA ASP A 159 4.31 4.13 15.19
C ASP A 159 3.98 4.55 13.75
N GLY A 160 2.71 4.44 13.33
CA GLY A 160 2.25 4.87 12.02
C GLY A 160 1.79 6.33 12.00
N VAL A 161 1.11 6.70 10.92
CA VAL A 161 0.42 7.99 10.81
C VAL A 161 -0.96 7.77 10.23
N ALA A 162 -1.97 8.46 10.74
CA ALA A 162 -3.26 8.60 10.07
C ALA A 162 -3.60 10.08 9.93
N ALA A 163 -4.36 10.42 8.90
CA ALA A 163 -4.80 11.78 8.65
C ALA A 163 -6.25 11.82 8.17
N LEU A 164 -6.96 12.85 8.64
CA LEU A 164 -8.20 13.34 8.07
C LEU A 164 -7.97 14.76 7.55
N ALA A 165 -8.31 14.98 6.28
CA ALA A 165 -8.36 16.27 5.65
C ALA A 165 -9.82 16.76 5.64
N VAL A 166 -10.05 17.96 6.18
CA VAL A 166 -11.35 18.65 6.21
C VAL A 166 -11.22 19.91 5.36
N LEU A 167 -12.11 20.10 4.40
CA LEU A 167 -12.17 21.28 3.53
C LEU A 167 -13.57 21.87 3.61
N ASP A 168 -13.66 23.17 3.92
CA ASP A 168 -14.93 23.87 4.07
C ASP A 168 -15.88 23.14 5.05
N ASP A 169 -15.33 22.73 6.21
CA ASP A 169 -15.98 21.99 7.29
C ASP A 169 -16.52 20.58 6.93
N ALA A 170 -16.11 20.03 5.79
CA ALA A 170 -16.50 18.67 5.37
C ALA A 170 -15.29 17.73 5.20
N PRO A 171 -15.40 16.44 5.57
CA PRO A 171 -14.40 15.42 5.29
C PRO A 171 -14.07 15.33 3.79
N ALA A 172 -12.85 15.69 3.42
CA ALA A 172 -12.42 15.84 2.04
C ALA A 172 -11.40 14.79 1.62
N GLY A 173 -10.59 14.27 2.56
CA GLY A 173 -9.58 13.26 2.27
C GLY A 173 -9.17 12.49 3.51
N ALA A 174 -8.68 11.27 3.32
CA ALA A 174 -8.16 10.43 4.40
C ALA A 174 -7.04 9.53 3.88
N GLY A 175 -6.17 9.09 4.77
CA GLY A 175 -5.07 8.19 4.44
C GLY A 175 -4.13 8.01 5.62
N GLY A 176 -3.05 7.26 5.41
CA GLY A 176 -2.08 7.03 6.46
C GLY A 176 -0.73 6.56 5.94
N CYS A 177 0.22 6.51 6.87
CA CYS A 177 1.50 5.87 6.70
C CYS A 177 1.52 4.64 7.62
N SER A 178 2.02 3.52 7.10
CA SER A 178 2.20 2.29 7.87
C SER A 178 3.24 2.46 9.00
N VAL A 179 3.32 1.46 9.88
CA VAL A 179 4.42 1.39 10.84
C VAL A 179 5.78 1.26 10.12
N PRO A 180 6.81 1.99 10.56
CA PRO A 180 8.13 1.92 9.95
C PRO A 180 8.76 0.52 10.05
N VAL A 181 9.46 0.11 9.00
CA VAL A 181 10.39 -1.02 9.01
C VAL A 181 11.68 -0.56 8.36
N ASP A 182 12.80 -0.66 9.09
CA ASP A 182 14.13 -0.22 8.63
C ASP A 182 14.15 1.23 8.08
N GLY A 183 13.40 2.09 8.77
CA GLY A 183 13.23 3.50 8.44
C GLY A 183 12.34 3.79 7.22
N LEU A 184 11.71 2.78 6.62
CA LEU A 184 10.75 2.95 5.53
C LEU A 184 9.31 2.84 6.05
N SER A 185 8.44 3.71 5.56
CA SER A 185 6.99 3.63 5.76
C SER A 185 6.29 3.71 4.39
N GLU A 186 5.10 3.15 4.30
CA GLU A 186 4.29 3.12 3.08
C GLU A 186 3.12 4.10 3.23
N LEU A 187 2.97 5.03 2.28
CA LEU A 187 1.79 5.87 2.17
C LEU A 187 0.64 5.04 1.57
N VAL A 188 -0.35 4.73 2.38
CA VAL A 188 -1.44 3.79 2.05
C VAL A 188 -2.81 4.39 2.28
N GLY A 189 -3.79 3.83 1.56
CA GLY A 189 -5.20 4.15 1.77
C GLY A 189 -5.55 5.61 1.46
N LEU A 190 -4.75 6.31 0.65
CA LEU A 190 -5.02 7.70 0.31
C LEU A 190 -6.29 7.81 -0.54
N ALA A 191 -7.29 8.53 -0.05
CA ALA A 191 -8.53 8.80 -0.74
C ALA A 191 -8.90 10.29 -0.64
N VAL A 192 -9.51 10.80 -1.71
CA VAL A 192 -10.13 12.12 -1.76
C VAL A 192 -11.60 11.95 -2.14
N ALA A 193 -12.49 12.46 -1.30
CA ALA A 193 -13.93 12.41 -1.51
C ALA A 193 -14.29 13.10 -2.83
N ALA A 194 -15.22 12.51 -3.59
CA ALA A 194 -15.52 12.90 -4.96
C ALA A 194 -15.78 14.42 -5.16
N PRO A 195 -16.54 15.12 -4.28
CA PRO A 195 -16.78 16.56 -4.39
C PRO A 195 -15.52 17.44 -4.24
N PHE A 196 -14.44 16.90 -3.66
CA PHE A 196 -13.21 17.64 -3.35
C PHE A 196 -12.02 17.25 -4.25
N ARG A 197 -12.24 16.37 -5.22
CA ARG A 197 -11.21 15.98 -6.20
C ARG A 197 -10.79 17.18 -7.04
N ARG A 198 -9.54 17.14 -7.52
CA ARG A 198 -8.94 18.18 -8.37
C ARG A 198 -8.87 19.58 -7.72
N ARG A 199 -8.97 19.67 -6.40
CA ARG A 199 -8.81 20.91 -5.60
C ARG A 199 -7.49 21.00 -4.83
N GLY A 200 -6.54 20.08 -5.08
CA GLY A 200 -5.23 20.05 -4.41
C GLY A 200 -5.20 19.23 -3.09
N VAL A 201 -6.35 18.73 -2.61
CA VAL A 201 -6.45 17.96 -1.35
C VAL A 201 -5.52 16.75 -1.33
N GLY A 202 -5.47 15.97 -2.41
CA GLY A 202 -4.61 14.78 -2.48
C GLY A 202 -3.14 15.11 -2.28
N ALA A 203 -2.62 16.11 -3.02
CA ALA A 203 -1.23 16.54 -2.90
C ALA A 203 -0.91 17.06 -1.48
N ALA A 204 -1.78 17.88 -0.91
CA ALA A 204 -1.61 18.43 0.44
C ALA A 204 -1.62 17.32 1.51
N LEU A 205 -2.57 16.38 1.41
CA LEU A 205 -2.68 15.25 2.31
C LEU A 205 -1.46 14.32 2.23
N SER A 206 -1.02 13.98 1.02
CA SER A 206 0.17 13.15 0.82
C SER A 206 1.43 13.81 1.35
N ALA A 207 1.63 15.12 1.10
CA ALA A 207 2.78 15.85 1.62
C ALA A 207 2.77 15.90 3.15
N TRP A 208 1.60 16.15 3.76
CA TRP A 208 1.45 16.16 5.23
C TRP A 208 1.76 14.78 5.83
N LEU A 209 1.19 13.71 5.29
CA LEU A 209 1.44 12.34 5.76
C LEU A 209 2.92 11.94 5.62
N THR A 210 3.54 12.34 4.52
CA THR A 210 4.97 12.10 4.27
C THR A 210 5.82 12.84 5.28
N GLU A 211 5.57 14.13 5.48
CA GLU A 211 6.28 14.94 6.47
C GLU A 211 6.17 14.35 7.87
N ARG A 212 4.96 13.97 8.31
CA ARG A 212 4.76 13.37 9.64
C ARG A 212 5.52 12.06 9.83
N ALA A 213 5.55 11.20 8.82
CA ALA A 213 6.32 9.95 8.91
C ALA A 213 7.84 10.22 8.98
N LEU A 214 8.33 11.22 8.26
CA LEU A 214 9.74 11.64 8.30
C LEU A 214 10.10 12.27 9.66
N ASP A 215 9.22 13.10 10.23
CA ASP A 215 9.41 13.70 11.56
C ASP A 215 9.41 12.64 12.68
N GLN A 216 8.74 11.50 12.47
CA GLN A 216 8.78 10.32 13.34
C GLN A 216 10.03 9.44 13.13
N GLY A 217 10.98 9.85 12.28
CA GLY A 217 12.26 9.17 12.10
C GLY A 217 12.33 8.22 10.90
N CYS A 218 11.30 8.18 10.03
CA CYS A 218 11.46 7.50 8.74
C CYS A 218 12.55 8.19 7.91
N ARG A 219 13.41 7.41 7.26
CA ARG A 219 14.35 7.93 6.27
C ARG A 219 13.69 8.22 4.93
N ALA A 220 12.60 7.50 4.62
CA ALA A 220 11.81 7.72 3.41
C ALA A 220 10.40 7.12 3.50
N VAL A 221 9.49 7.65 2.69
CA VAL A 221 8.14 7.11 2.51
C VAL A 221 7.98 6.63 1.07
N TRP A 222 7.41 5.45 0.87
CA TRP A 222 7.18 4.87 -0.46
C TRP A 222 5.69 4.64 -0.72
N LEU A 223 5.32 4.43 -2.00
CA LEU A 223 3.96 4.08 -2.40
C LEU A 223 3.90 3.46 -3.80
N GLU A 224 2.73 2.93 -4.12
CA GLU A 224 2.29 2.54 -5.46
C GLU A 224 1.18 3.51 -5.90
N PRO A 225 1.36 4.28 -6.99
CA PRO A 225 0.31 5.14 -7.48
C PRO A 225 -0.76 4.30 -8.18
N GLY A 226 -2.03 4.70 -8.06
CA GLY A 226 -3.14 3.97 -8.68
C GLY A 226 -3.12 4.02 -10.21
N ASP A 227 -2.62 5.11 -10.79
CA ASP A 227 -2.47 5.33 -12.22
C ASP A 227 -1.41 6.42 -12.52
N ALA A 228 -1.17 6.67 -13.81
CA ALA A 228 -0.20 7.67 -14.27
C ALA A 228 -0.59 9.12 -13.93
N ASP A 229 -1.88 9.43 -13.81
CA ASP A 229 -2.34 10.77 -13.41
C ASP A 229 -2.05 11.01 -11.92
N VAL A 230 -2.27 9.98 -11.10
CA VAL A 230 -1.93 9.95 -9.68
C VAL A 230 -0.41 9.99 -9.47
N GLU A 231 0.39 9.29 -10.28
CA GLU A 231 1.86 9.36 -10.25
C GLU A 231 2.36 10.80 -10.42
N ARG A 232 1.77 11.59 -11.34
CA ARG A 232 2.12 12.99 -11.55
C ARG A 232 1.86 13.87 -10.32
N VAL A 233 0.83 13.57 -9.53
CA VAL A 233 0.55 14.28 -8.28
C VAL A 233 1.68 14.06 -7.29
N TYR A 234 2.11 12.81 -7.12
CA TYR A 234 3.21 12.46 -6.22
C TYR A 234 4.55 13.04 -6.69
N ALA A 235 4.84 13.00 -7.99
CA ALA A 235 6.03 13.63 -8.55
C ALA A 235 6.08 15.15 -8.28
N GLY A 236 4.92 15.81 -8.32
CA GLY A 236 4.79 17.24 -7.98
C GLY A 236 5.22 17.58 -6.55
N ILE A 237 5.06 16.65 -5.61
CA ILE A 237 5.45 16.82 -4.20
C ILE A 237 6.80 16.17 -3.85
N GLY A 238 7.56 15.69 -4.84
CA GLY A 238 8.93 15.22 -4.65
C GLY A 238 9.14 13.71 -4.70
N TYR A 239 8.08 12.91 -4.86
CA TYR A 239 8.26 11.47 -5.06
C TYR A 239 8.95 11.17 -6.39
N ARG A 240 9.85 10.20 -6.38
CA ARG A 240 10.57 9.74 -7.56
C ARG A 240 10.45 8.23 -7.71
N ARG A 241 10.39 7.77 -8.97
CA ARG A 241 10.34 6.35 -9.31
C ARG A 241 11.65 5.66 -8.93
N ILE A 242 11.55 4.48 -8.32
CA ILE A 242 12.70 3.67 -7.87
C ILE A 242 12.73 2.26 -8.45
N GLY A 243 11.61 1.80 -9.01
CA GLY A 243 11.47 0.46 -9.55
C GLY A 243 10.06 0.23 -10.06
N GLU A 244 9.79 -1.02 -10.44
CA GLU A 244 8.49 -1.47 -10.89
C GLU A 244 8.25 -2.88 -10.35
N LYS A 245 7.16 -3.05 -9.61
CA LYS A 245 6.71 -4.33 -9.05
C LYS A 245 5.84 -5.03 -10.07
N VAL A 246 5.99 -6.35 -10.21
CA VAL A 246 5.03 -7.17 -10.96
C VAL A 246 3.95 -7.68 -10.00
N ASN A 247 2.70 -7.42 -10.37
CA ASN A 247 1.52 -8.05 -9.78
C ASN A 247 1.05 -9.12 -10.76
N ILE A 248 1.05 -10.39 -10.33
CA ILE A 248 0.81 -11.53 -11.21
C ILE A 248 -0.11 -12.54 -10.52
N SER A 249 -1.12 -13.03 -11.23
CA SER A 249 -2.15 -13.91 -10.66
C SER A 249 -2.53 -15.04 -11.61
N LEU A 250 -3.02 -16.13 -11.04
CA LEU A 250 -3.66 -17.22 -11.78
C LEU A 250 -5.17 -17.10 -11.60
N SER A 251 -5.83 -16.47 -12.58
CA SER A 251 -7.29 -16.53 -12.70
C SER A 251 -7.74 -17.98 -12.87
N ARG A 252 -8.96 -18.30 -12.41
CA ARG A 252 -9.55 -19.63 -12.59
C ARG A 252 -9.55 -20.08 -14.05
#